data_AF-A0A077Z3E6-F1
#
_entry.id   AF-A0A077Z3E6-F1
#
_cell.length_a   1.000
_cell.length_b   1.000
_cell.length_c   1.000
_cell.angle_alpha   90.00
_cell.angle_beta   90.00
_cell.angle_gamma   90.00
#
_symmetry.space_group_name_H-M   'P 1'
#
loop_
_entity.id
_entity.type
_entity.pdbx_description
1 polymer ?
#
loop_
_entity_poly.entity_id
_entity_poly.type
_entity_poly.pdbx_seq_one_letter_code
_entity_poly.pdbx_strand_id
1 'polypeptide(L)'
;MPVSAVFTSELGKFHFPPFDGLQKALSAVHTATGMPWWAVIVSATLMAKLATFPLAIVSQRNSVRYLLAKPGIEKVLARIRSKVDEEAFRYRWSNRRSKLVYKANASRVLKEIYLKYDFHPLRTISLALAQIPIWVSLSVTVRRLCGTPIKELHKNGQIIPSDESADAVSEFAAMMTEGCLWFPDLTVSDHFSEPPHAAGPLLLLDYFISGKFFNVHRREAAYGEATLPCANASY
;
A
#
# COMPACT_ATOMS: atom_id res chain seq x y z
N MET A 1 -1.80 26.16 12.36
CA MET A 1 -2.39 24.80 12.26
C MET A 1 -1.40 23.88 11.56
N PRO A 2 -1.14 22.67 12.05
CA PRO A 2 -0.22 21.74 11.38
C PRO A 2 -0.80 21.31 10.03
N VAL A 3 0.03 21.21 8.99
CA VAL A 3 -0.38 20.86 7.61
C VAL A 3 -1.14 19.52 7.57
N SER A 4 -0.82 18.60 8.49
CA SER A 4 -1.53 17.34 8.67
C SER A 4 -3.00 17.53 9.07
N ALA A 5 -3.32 18.50 9.93
CA ALA A 5 -4.69 18.79 10.35
C ALA A 5 -5.53 19.42 9.24
N VAL A 6 -4.90 20.22 8.36
CA VAL A 6 -5.60 20.79 7.19
C VAL A 6 -5.97 19.67 6.22
N PHE A 7 -5.02 18.80 5.87
CA PHE A 7 -5.28 17.69 4.94
C PHE A 7 -6.35 16.72 5.46
N THR A 8 -6.35 16.39 6.76
CA THR A 8 -7.38 15.53 7.36
C THR A 8 -8.74 16.21 7.40
N SER A 9 -8.80 17.52 7.67
CA SER A 9 -10.06 18.27 7.67
C SER A 9 -10.67 18.38 6.27
N GLU A 10 -9.84 18.52 5.23
CA GLU A 10 -10.30 18.62 3.85
C GLU A 10 -10.71 17.25 3.28
N LEU A 11 -9.99 16.16 3.60
CA LEU A 11 -10.47 14.81 3.25
C LEU A 11 -11.81 14.48 3.93
N GLY A 12 -12.02 14.96 5.16
CA GLY A 12 -13.27 14.76 5.90
C GLY A 12 -14.48 15.43 5.25
N LYS A 13 -14.28 16.47 4.44
CA LYS A 13 -15.34 17.18 3.69
C LYS A 13 -15.59 16.60 2.29
N PHE A 14 -14.71 15.74 1.79
CA PHE A 14 -14.79 15.26 0.41
C PHE A 14 -15.95 14.26 0.23
N HIS A 15 -17.10 14.71 -0.25
CA HIS A 15 -18.26 13.87 -0.57
C HIS A 15 -17.98 13.03 -1.81
N PHE A 16 -17.54 11.79 -1.60
CA PHE A 16 -17.41 10.79 -2.65
C PHE A 16 -18.55 9.78 -2.47
N PRO A 17 -19.42 9.56 -3.47
CA PRO A 17 -20.57 8.65 -3.37
C PRO A 17 -20.29 7.26 -2.80
N PRO A 18 -19.13 6.60 -3.07
CA PRO A 18 -18.88 5.27 -2.50
C PRO A 18 -18.57 5.31 -1.00
N PHE A 19 -18.24 6.46 -0.41
CA PHE A 19 -18.03 6.55 1.04
C PHE A 19 -19.35 6.44 1.80
N ASP A 20 -20.38 7.13 1.35
CA ASP A 20 -21.71 7.07 1.99
C ASP A 20 -22.35 5.69 1.79
N GLY A 21 -22.14 5.10 0.61
CA GLY A 21 -22.54 3.72 0.34
C GLY A 21 -21.80 2.70 1.23
N LEU A 22 -20.49 2.88 1.44
CA LEU A 22 -19.71 2.03 2.33
C LEU A 22 -20.14 2.19 3.79
N GLN A 23 -20.40 3.42 4.25
CA GLN A 23 -20.91 3.66 5.60
C GLN A 23 -22.20 2.88 5.83
N LYS A 24 -23.20 3.07 4.96
CA LYS A 24 -24.48 2.35 5.03
C LYS A 24 -24.30 0.83 4.98
N ALA A 25 -23.37 0.34 4.17
CA ALA A 25 -23.08 -1.09 4.10
C ALA A 25 -22.46 -1.62 5.41
N LEU A 26 -21.53 -0.88 6.03
CA LEU A 26 -20.95 -1.26 7.32
C LEU A 26 -21.99 -1.24 8.44
N SER A 27 -22.83 -0.19 8.48
CA SER A 27 -23.94 -0.10 9.42
C SER A 27 -24.94 -1.24 9.23
N ALA A 28 -25.31 -1.56 7.99
CA ALA A 28 -26.19 -2.68 7.69
C ALA A 28 -25.58 -4.02 8.12
N VAL A 29 -24.27 -4.22 7.94
CA VAL A 29 -23.57 -5.42 8.43
C VAL A 29 -23.59 -5.47 9.95
N HIS A 30 -23.29 -4.36 10.64
CA HIS A 30 -23.35 -4.26 12.09
C HIS A 30 -24.74 -4.62 12.63
N THR A 31 -25.80 -3.99 12.10
CA THR A 31 -27.19 -4.23 12.52
C THR A 31 -27.67 -5.63 12.15
N ALA A 32 -27.30 -6.17 10.98
CA ALA A 32 -27.76 -7.49 10.53
C ALA A 32 -27.04 -8.65 11.24
N THR A 33 -25.75 -8.49 11.55
CA THR A 33 -24.96 -9.56 12.18
C THR A 33 -24.92 -9.47 13.70
N GLY A 34 -25.23 -8.29 14.29
CA GLY A 34 -25.05 -8.02 15.71
C GLY A 34 -23.59 -8.09 16.16
N MET A 35 -22.65 -8.02 15.21
CA MET A 35 -21.21 -8.11 15.51
C MET A 35 -20.70 -6.78 16.03
N PRO A 36 -19.76 -6.80 16.99
CA PRO A 36 -19.11 -5.59 17.47
C PRO A 36 -18.34 -4.88 16.34
N TRP A 37 -18.22 -3.56 16.40
CA TRP A 37 -17.57 -2.75 15.37
C TRP A 37 -16.16 -3.23 14.97
N TRP A 38 -15.34 -3.71 15.92
CA TRP A 38 -14.03 -4.28 15.56
C TRP A 38 -14.15 -5.45 14.57
N ALA A 39 -15.16 -6.32 14.73
CA ALA A 39 -15.39 -7.48 13.87
C ALA A 39 -15.98 -7.04 12.52
N VAL A 40 -16.81 -5.99 12.50
CA VAL A 40 -17.29 -5.36 11.26
C VAL A 40 -16.12 -4.80 10.43
N ILE A 41 -15.18 -4.10 11.06
CA ILE A 41 -13.97 -3.58 10.39
C ILE A 41 -13.09 -4.73 9.87
N VAL A 42 -12.88 -5.78 10.66
CA VAL A 42 -12.10 -6.97 10.27
C VAL A 42 -12.77 -7.70 9.10
N SER A 43 -14.10 -7.90 9.15
CA SER A 43 -14.84 -8.57 8.08
C SER A 43 -14.86 -7.76 6.79
N ALA A 44 -15.02 -6.43 6.85
CA ALA A 44 -14.90 -5.55 5.71
C ALA A 44 -13.50 -5.64 5.07
N THR A 45 -12.46 -5.70 5.91
CA THR A 45 -11.09 -5.90 5.45
C THR A 45 -10.91 -7.27 4.79
N LEU A 46 -11.48 -8.33 5.36
CA LEU A 46 -11.42 -9.68 4.80
C LEU A 46 -12.16 -9.78 3.46
N MET A 47 -13.33 -9.15 3.33
CA MET A 47 -14.08 -9.05 2.08
C MET A 47 -13.29 -8.33 1.00
N ALA A 48 -12.66 -7.20 1.34
CA ALA A 48 -11.77 -6.49 0.43
C ALA A 48 -10.56 -7.35 0.01
N LYS A 49 -9.99 -8.13 0.95
CA LYS A 49 -8.88 -9.06 0.65
C LYS A 49 -9.34 -10.17 -0.28
N LEU A 50 -10.53 -10.74 -0.09
CA LEU A 50 -11.10 -11.76 -0.98
C LEU A 50 -11.40 -11.20 -2.38
N ALA A 51 -11.95 -9.99 -2.47
CA ALA A 51 -12.17 -9.31 -3.75
C ALA A 51 -10.86 -9.01 -4.50
N THR A 52 -9.80 -8.65 -3.77
CA THR A 52 -8.48 -8.36 -4.35
C THR A 52 -7.57 -9.59 -4.49
N PHE A 53 -7.97 -10.74 -3.95
CA PHE A 53 -7.21 -11.99 -4.00
C PHE A 53 -6.86 -12.46 -5.43
N PRO A 54 -7.79 -12.51 -6.41
CA PRO A 54 -7.42 -12.89 -7.78
C PRO A 54 -6.40 -11.91 -8.40
N LEU A 55 -6.52 -10.62 -8.09
CA LEU A 55 -5.57 -9.61 -8.53
C LEU A 55 -4.19 -9.80 -7.88
N ALA A 56 -4.17 -10.20 -6.60
CA ALA A 56 -2.93 -10.53 -5.89
C ALA A 56 -2.21 -11.71 -6.55
N ILE A 57 -2.93 -12.75 -6.98
CA ILE A 57 -2.34 -13.88 -7.73
C ILE A 57 -1.70 -13.40 -9.04
N VAL A 58 -2.39 -12.55 -9.81
CA VAL A 58 -1.86 -12.02 -11.08
C VAL A 58 -0.61 -11.17 -10.84
N SER A 59 -0.64 -10.29 -9.83
CA SER A 59 0.50 -9.47 -9.44
C SER A 59 1.69 -10.34 -9.02
N GLN A 60 1.45 -11.39 -8.23
CA GLN A 60 2.49 -12.30 -7.77
C GLN A 60 3.12 -13.09 -8.92
N ARG A 61 2.31 -13.62 -9.85
CA ARG A 61 2.81 -14.30 -11.06
C ARG A 61 3.70 -13.38 -11.90
N ASN A 62 3.30 -12.13 -12.08
CA ASN A 62 4.08 -11.14 -12.83
C ASN A 62 5.37 -10.75 -12.11
N SER A 63 5.35 -10.68 -10.77
CA SER A 63 6.54 -10.45 -9.94
C SER A 63 7.57 -11.57 -10.13
N VAL A 64 7.14 -12.83 -10.16
CA VAL A 64 8.04 -13.97 -10.44
C VAL A 64 8.66 -13.87 -11.83
N ARG A 65 7.89 -13.53 -12.87
CA ARG A 65 8.42 -13.32 -14.23
C ARG A 65 9.46 -12.20 -14.28
N TYR A 66 9.20 -11.10 -13.57
CA TYR A 66 10.17 -10.00 -13.44
C TYR A 66 11.47 -10.46 -12.78
N LEU A 67 11.39 -11.25 -11.71
CA LEU A 67 12.58 -11.78 -11.02
C LEU A 67 13.43 -12.68 -11.92
N LEU A 68 12.81 -13.46 -12.81
CA LEU A 68 13.51 -14.25 -13.82
C LEU A 68 14.18 -13.38 -14.89
N ALA A 69 13.54 -12.29 -15.31
CA ALA A 69 14.08 -11.38 -16.32
C ALA A 69 15.13 -10.40 -15.77
N LYS A 70 15.09 -10.11 -14.47
CA LYS A 70 15.94 -9.14 -13.76
C LYS A 70 17.44 -9.26 -14.07
N PRO A 71 18.10 -10.43 -13.96
CA PRO A 71 19.54 -10.52 -14.27
C PRO A 71 19.85 -10.19 -15.73
N GLY A 72 18.94 -10.51 -16.66
CA GLY A 72 19.07 -10.12 -18.07
C GLY A 72 18.94 -8.61 -18.27
N ILE A 73 17.98 -7.98 -17.58
CA ILE A 73 17.78 -6.53 -17.60
C ILE A 73 19.01 -5.80 -17.04
N GLU A 74 19.55 -6.24 -15.90
CA GLU A 74 20.73 -5.63 -15.27
C GLU A 74 21.96 -5.69 -16.20
N LYS A 75 22.21 -6.83 -16.85
CA LYS A 75 23.30 -6.97 -17.84
C LYS A 75 23.14 -6.02 -19.03
N VAL A 76 21.92 -5.90 -19.56
CA VAL A 76 21.62 -5.02 -20.70
C VAL A 76 21.75 -3.55 -20.32
N LEU A 77 21.23 -3.15 -19.16
CA LEU A 77 21.34 -1.78 -18.66
C LEU A 77 22.79 -1.39 -18.38
N ALA A 78 23.61 -2.29 -17.84
CA ALA A 78 25.04 -2.08 -17.66
C ALA A 78 25.77 -1.83 -19.00
N ARG A 79 25.42 -2.58 -20.05
CA ARG A 79 25.96 -2.37 -21.40
C ARG A 79 25.56 -1.01 -21.98
N ILE A 80 24.28 -0.62 -21.83
CA ILE A 80 23.80 0.70 -22.29
C ILE A 80 24.52 1.81 -21.54
N ARG A 81 24.67 1.65 -20.22
CA ARG A 81 25.38 2.59 -19.36
C ARG A 81 26.83 2.80 -19.81
N SER A 82 27.57 1.71 -19.98
CA SER A 82 28.97 1.76 -20.44
C SER A 82 29.12 2.47 -21.79
N LYS A 83 28.25 2.18 -22.77
CA LYS A 83 28.27 2.87 -24.08
C LYS A 83 27.96 4.36 -23.97
N VAL A 84 26.95 4.73 -23.19
CA VAL A 84 26.58 6.13 -22.99
C VAL A 84 27.68 6.89 -22.25
N ASP A 85 28.35 6.26 -21.28
CA ASP A 85 29.46 6.88 -20.54
C ASP A 85 30.69 7.07 -21.45
N GLU A 86 31.00 6.12 -22.34
CA GLU A 86 32.05 6.25 -23.35
C GLU A 86 31.76 7.39 -24.35
N GLU A 87 30.54 7.46 -24.88
CA GLU A 87 30.11 8.54 -25.79
C GLU A 87 30.09 9.90 -25.09
N ALA A 88 29.63 9.94 -23.83
CA ALA A 88 29.61 11.16 -23.03
C ALA A 88 31.03 11.68 -22.78
N PHE A 89 32.00 10.78 -22.54
CA PHE A 89 33.42 11.13 -22.43
C PHE A 89 33.98 11.63 -23.78
N ARG A 90 33.75 10.89 -24.86
CA ARG A 90 34.27 11.19 -26.21
C ARG A 90 33.77 12.53 -26.75
N TYR A 91 32.49 12.83 -26.59
CA TYR A 91 31.84 14.03 -27.11
C TYR A 91 31.62 15.12 -26.05
N ARG A 92 32.19 14.97 -24.86
CA ARG A 92 32.08 15.92 -23.73
C ARG A 92 30.62 16.32 -23.45
N TRP A 93 29.73 15.35 -23.40
CA TRP A 93 28.32 15.62 -23.13
C TRP A 93 28.12 16.20 -21.73
N SER A 94 27.12 17.09 -21.60
CA SER A 94 26.66 17.50 -20.28
C SER A 94 25.99 16.33 -19.54
N ASN A 95 26.05 16.33 -18.22
CA ASN A 95 25.40 15.32 -17.37
C ASN A 95 23.89 15.16 -17.68
N ARG A 96 23.22 16.26 -18.05
CA ARG A 96 21.79 16.25 -18.44
C ARG A 96 21.58 15.49 -19.75
N ARG A 97 22.45 15.71 -20.74
CA ARG A 97 22.39 15.02 -22.04
C ARG A 97 22.67 13.52 -21.88
N SER A 98 23.71 13.14 -21.15
CA SER A 98 24.02 11.72 -20.88
C SER A 98 22.85 10.98 -20.22
N LYS A 99 22.23 11.57 -19.18
CA LYS A 99 21.04 10.98 -18.53
C LYS A 99 19.85 10.84 -19.47
N LEU A 100 19.60 11.83 -20.33
CA LEU A 100 18.51 11.80 -21.30
C LEU A 100 18.71 10.69 -22.33
N VAL A 101 19.91 10.57 -22.89
CA VAL A 101 20.26 9.53 -23.87
C VAL A 101 20.20 8.15 -23.23
N TYR A 102 20.73 7.99 -22.01
CA TYR A 102 20.61 6.75 -21.24
C TYR A 102 19.14 6.36 -21.05
N LYS A 103 18.29 7.30 -20.59
CA LYS A 103 16.86 7.02 -20.36
C LYS A 103 16.14 6.63 -21.67
N ALA A 104 16.43 7.32 -22.77
CA ALA A 104 15.86 7.02 -24.08
C ALA A 104 16.25 5.61 -24.56
N ASN A 105 17.56 5.29 -24.56
CA ASN A 105 18.07 3.99 -24.97
C ASN A 105 17.60 2.85 -24.06
N ALA A 106 17.64 3.06 -22.74
CA ALA A 106 17.16 2.10 -21.75
C ALA A 106 15.67 1.80 -21.94
N SER A 107 14.84 2.83 -22.15
CA SER A 107 13.39 2.64 -22.34
C SER A 107 13.05 1.82 -23.58
N ARG A 108 13.81 1.97 -24.68
CA ARG A 108 13.62 1.20 -25.92
C ARG A 108 13.89 -0.28 -25.70
N VAL A 109 15.07 -0.60 -25.16
CA VAL A 109 15.46 -2.01 -24.95
C VAL A 109 14.61 -2.66 -23.87
N LEU A 110 14.24 -1.91 -22.83
CA LEU A 110 13.39 -2.43 -21.76
C LEU A 110 11.98 -2.77 -22.28
N LYS A 111 11.43 -1.98 -23.22
CA LYS A 111 10.16 -2.30 -23.90
C LYS A 111 10.26 -3.61 -24.69
N GLU A 112 11.36 -3.87 -25.39
CA GLU A 112 11.60 -5.13 -26.10
C GLU A 112 11.66 -6.32 -25.12
N ILE A 113 12.33 -6.15 -23.97
CA ILE A 113 12.39 -7.18 -22.92
C ILE A 113 11.00 -7.46 -22.33
N TYR A 114 10.20 -6.42 -22.08
CA TYR A 114 8.83 -6.59 -21.57
C TYR A 114 7.96 -7.41 -22.50
N LEU A 115 8.08 -7.20 -23.82
CA LEU A 115 7.38 -7.99 -24.83
C LEU A 115 7.91 -9.44 -24.86
N LYS A 116 9.23 -9.64 -24.75
CA LYS A 116 9.85 -10.97 -24.78
C LYS A 116 9.47 -11.85 -23.60
N TYR A 117 9.37 -11.29 -22.40
CA TYR A 117 9.09 -12.04 -21.17
C TYR A 117 7.61 -11.99 -20.72
N ASP A 118 6.74 -11.34 -21.51
CA ASP A 118 5.31 -11.15 -21.20
C ASP A 118 5.08 -10.71 -19.74
N PHE A 119 5.84 -9.73 -19.27
CA PHE A 119 5.59 -9.08 -17.99
C PHE A 119 5.44 -7.57 -18.18
N HIS A 120 4.41 -7.01 -17.55
CA HIS A 120 4.13 -5.57 -17.58
C HIS A 120 4.26 -4.99 -16.17
N PRO A 121 4.99 -3.89 -15.96
CA PRO A 121 5.15 -3.29 -14.64
C PRO A 121 3.81 -2.86 -14.01
N LEU A 122 2.84 -2.47 -14.85
CA LEU A 122 1.47 -2.13 -14.42
C LEU A 122 0.74 -3.32 -13.79
N ARG A 123 1.00 -4.57 -14.26
CA ARG A 123 0.41 -5.77 -13.64
C ARG A 123 0.96 -6.01 -12.24
N THR A 124 2.24 -5.68 -11.98
CA THR A 124 2.82 -5.76 -10.63
C THR A 124 2.19 -4.72 -9.70
N ILE A 125 2.06 -3.48 -10.17
CA ILE A 125 1.56 -2.35 -9.36
C ILE A 125 0.02 -2.37 -9.24
N SER A 126 -0.68 -3.16 -10.06
CA SER A 126 -2.15 -3.25 -10.09
C SER A 126 -2.78 -3.49 -8.71
N LEU A 127 -2.19 -4.36 -7.89
CA LEU A 127 -2.68 -4.65 -6.54
C LEU A 127 -2.63 -3.41 -5.65
N ALA A 128 -1.52 -2.67 -5.66
CA ALA A 128 -1.37 -1.45 -4.86
C ALA A 128 -2.35 -0.38 -5.32
N LEU A 129 -2.53 -0.23 -6.64
CA LEU A 129 -3.51 0.71 -7.21
C LEU A 129 -4.96 0.36 -6.86
N ALA A 130 -5.29 -0.91 -6.70
CA ALA A 130 -6.62 -1.33 -6.25
C ALA A 130 -6.80 -1.20 -4.73
N GLN A 131 -5.76 -1.46 -3.94
CA GLN A 131 -5.83 -1.39 -2.48
C GLN A 131 -5.86 0.03 -1.93
N ILE A 132 -5.13 0.98 -2.54
CA ILE A 132 -5.08 2.37 -2.08
C ILE A 132 -6.49 2.99 -1.98
N PRO A 133 -7.34 2.93 -3.03
CA PRO A 133 -8.72 3.43 -2.94
C PRO A 133 -9.55 2.75 -1.86
N ILE A 134 -9.42 1.44 -1.68
CA ILE A 134 -10.17 0.69 -0.65
C ILE A 134 -9.74 1.16 0.74
N TRP A 135 -8.44 1.23 1.00
CA TRP A 135 -7.89 1.66 2.28
C TRP A 135 -8.26 3.12 2.58
N VAL A 136 -8.20 4.02 1.59
CA VAL A 136 -8.64 5.40 1.73
C VAL A 136 -10.14 5.47 2.04
N SER A 137 -10.97 4.70 1.31
CA SER A 137 -12.42 4.68 1.51
C SER A 137 -12.80 4.20 2.91
N LEU A 138 -12.24 3.07 3.35
CA LEU A 138 -12.47 2.53 4.69
C LEU A 138 -11.99 3.52 5.76
N SER A 139 -10.80 4.09 5.59
CA SER A 139 -10.25 5.04 6.57
C SER A 139 -11.02 6.35 6.65
N VAL A 140 -11.57 6.85 5.53
CA VAL A 140 -12.44 8.04 5.53
C VAL A 140 -13.79 7.71 6.17
N THR A 141 -14.36 6.54 5.87
CA THR A 141 -15.64 6.07 6.43
C THR A 141 -15.56 5.93 7.94
N VAL A 142 -14.56 5.24 8.47
CA VAL A 142 -14.34 5.11 9.92
C VAL A 142 -14.15 6.47 10.57
N ARG A 143 -13.35 7.37 9.97
CA ARG A 143 -13.19 8.74 10.50
C ARG A 143 -14.47 9.57 10.48
N ARG A 144 -15.35 9.35 9.50
CA ARG A 144 -16.65 10.00 9.44
C ARG A 144 -17.52 9.51 10.58
N LEU A 145 -17.61 8.20 10.77
CA LEU A 145 -18.31 7.57 11.90
C LEU A 145 -17.79 8.11 13.24
N CYS A 146 -16.47 8.28 13.40
CA CYS A 146 -15.90 8.82 14.64
C CYS A 146 -16.10 10.34 14.80
N GLY A 147 -16.33 11.08 13.72
CA GLY A 147 -16.33 12.55 13.72
C GLY A 147 -17.72 13.20 13.61
N THR A 148 -18.74 12.47 13.17
CA THR A 148 -20.11 12.98 12.98
C THR A 148 -20.73 13.54 14.26
N PRO A 149 -20.79 12.82 15.40
CA PRO A 149 -21.45 13.35 16.60
C PRO A 149 -20.66 14.49 17.24
N ILE A 150 -19.33 14.51 17.11
CA ILE A 150 -18.49 15.61 17.61
C ILE A 150 -18.82 16.92 16.85
N LYS A 151 -19.07 16.84 15.54
CA LYS A 151 -19.43 18.02 14.73
C LYS A 151 -20.83 18.52 15.04
N GLU A 152 -21.78 17.63 15.25
CA GLU A 152 -23.16 18.01 15.61
C GLU A 152 -23.23 18.58 17.03
N LEU A 153 -22.45 18.03 17.97
CA LEU A 153 -22.24 18.61 19.31
C LEU A 153 -21.66 20.04 19.23
N HIS A 154 -20.64 20.26 18.40
CA HIS A 154 -20.01 21.58 18.28
C HIS A 154 -20.94 22.61 17.64
N LYS A 155 -21.67 22.24 16.59
CA LYS A 155 -22.53 23.19 15.87
C LYS A 155 -23.71 23.67 16.70
N ASN A 156 -24.32 22.79 17.50
CA ASN A 156 -25.63 23.07 18.08
C ASN A 156 -25.59 23.20 19.62
N GLY A 157 -24.46 22.91 20.28
CA GLY A 157 -24.35 22.90 21.75
C GLY A 157 -25.26 21.87 22.45
N GLN A 158 -26.06 21.13 21.67
CA GLN A 158 -27.02 20.10 22.04
C GLN A 158 -27.02 19.08 20.90
N ILE A 159 -27.07 17.79 21.23
CA ILE A 159 -27.33 16.73 20.24
C ILE A 159 -28.80 16.87 19.86
N ILE A 160 -29.10 17.61 18.80
CA ILE A 160 -30.41 17.54 18.15
C ILE A 160 -30.26 16.46 17.07
N PRO A 161 -30.80 15.25 17.28
CA PRO A 161 -30.73 14.23 16.26
C PRO A 161 -31.64 14.68 15.11
N SER A 162 -31.09 15.15 13.99
CA SER A 162 -31.76 14.92 12.72
C SER A 162 -31.84 13.41 12.48
N ASP A 163 -32.87 12.91 11.81
CA ASP A 163 -33.08 11.45 11.63
C ASP A 163 -31.80 10.74 11.14
N GLU A 164 -31.02 11.38 10.26
CA GLU A 164 -29.76 10.86 9.74
C GLU A 164 -28.60 10.88 10.76
N SER A 165 -28.64 11.78 11.74
CA SER A 165 -27.63 11.88 12.80
C SER A 165 -27.93 10.98 14.01
N ALA A 166 -29.18 10.54 14.19
CA ALA A 166 -29.53 9.61 15.27
C ALA A 166 -28.78 8.27 15.12
N ASP A 167 -28.78 7.72 13.91
CA ASP A 167 -28.03 6.51 13.56
C ASP A 167 -26.53 6.76 13.78
N ALA A 168 -25.99 7.88 13.29
CA ALA A 168 -24.58 8.21 13.45
C ALA A 168 -24.14 8.36 14.92
N VAL A 169 -25.00 8.88 15.81
CA VAL A 169 -24.73 8.98 17.24
C VAL A 169 -24.72 7.59 17.89
N SER A 170 -25.67 6.72 17.52
CA SER A 170 -25.74 5.34 18.00
C SER A 170 -24.51 4.53 17.57
N GLU A 171 -24.13 4.65 16.29
CA GLU A 171 -22.95 3.99 15.73
C GLU A 171 -21.66 4.45 16.42
N PHE A 172 -21.53 5.74 16.69
CA PHE A 172 -20.41 6.28 17.46
C PHE A 172 -20.37 5.76 18.90
N ALA A 173 -21.51 5.72 19.58
CA ALA A 173 -21.61 5.18 20.93
C ALA A 173 -21.22 3.70 20.99
N ALA A 174 -21.62 2.93 19.98
CA ALA A 174 -21.21 1.54 19.82
C ALA A 174 -19.68 1.45 19.57
N MET A 175 -19.10 2.27 18.69
CA MET A 175 -17.64 2.27 18.46
C MET A 175 -16.81 2.64 19.70
N MET A 176 -17.34 3.44 20.62
CA MET A 176 -16.66 3.76 21.89
C MET A 176 -16.58 2.56 22.84
N THR A 177 -17.48 1.59 22.71
CA THR A 177 -17.58 0.44 23.65
C THR A 177 -17.21 -0.89 23.02
N GLU A 178 -17.29 -1.01 21.70
CA GLU A 178 -17.12 -2.25 20.94
C GLU A 178 -15.74 -2.41 20.30
N GLY A 179 -14.68 -1.99 20.97
CA GLY A 179 -13.29 -2.32 20.63
C GLY A 179 -12.91 -3.76 20.98
N CYS A 180 -11.64 -4.12 20.76
CA CYS A 180 -11.11 -5.43 21.16
C CYS A 180 -9.68 -5.35 21.72
N LEU A 181 -9.31 -6.36 22.51
CA LEU A 181 -8.03 -6.42 23.23
C LEU A 181 -7.76 -5.17 24.08
N TRP A 182 -6.67 -4.43 23.80
CA TRP A 182 -6.17 -3.32 24.61
C TRP A 182 -6.73 -1.95 24.17
N PHE A 183 -7.51 -1.91 23.08
CA PHE A 183 -8.17 -0.71 22.58
C PHE A 183 -9.70 -0.90 22.67
N PRO A 184 -10.32 -0.62 23.83
CA PRO A 184 -11.77 -0.74 24.00
C PRO A 184 -12.54 0.34 23.22
N ASP A 185 -11.92 1.49 22.99
CA ASP A 185 -12.49 2.63 22.28
C ASP A 185 -11.85 2.78 20.90
N LEU A 186 -12.64 2.54 19.84
CA LEU A 186 -12.20 2.68 18.44
C LEU A 186 -12.17 4.13 17.95
N THR A 187 -12.70 5.07 18.72
CA THR A 187 -12.84 6.49 18.32
C THR A 187 -11.62 7.33 18.70
N VAL A 188 -10.85 6.87 19.68
CA VAL A 188 -9.67 7.53 20.19
C VAL A 188 -8.42 7.02 19.46
N SER A 189 -7.51 7.93 19.10
CA SER A 189 -6.21 7.53 18.58
C SER A 189 -5.45 6.79 19.68
N ASP A 190 -4.89 5.61 19.37
CA ASP A 190 -4.18 4.77 20.35
C ASP A 190 -3.18 5.60 21.17
N HIS A 191 -3.53 5.89 22.42
CA HIS A 191 -2.74 6.68 23.37
C HIS A 191 -1.81 5.79 24.19
N PHE A 192 -1.97 4.47 24.15
CA PHE A 192 -1.05 3.56 24.79
C PHE A 192 0.22 3.48 23.93
N SER A 193 1.35 3.89 24.49
CA SER A 193 2.69 3.67 23.94
C SER A 193 3.10 2.19 23.90
N GLU A 194 2.13 1.28 23.93
CA GLU A 194 2.30 -0.16 23.77
C GLU A 194 1.24 -0.71 22.81
N PRO A 195 1.61 -0.91 21.53
CA PRO A 195 1.09 -2.04 20.79
C PRO A 195 2.25 -2.89 20.20
N PRO A 196 2.06 -4.19 19.94
CA PRO A 196 2.27 -5.28 20.89
C PRO A 196 3.25 -6.31 20.32
N HIS A 197 3.66 -7.30 21.12
CA HIS A 197 4.36 -8.50 20.61
C HIS A 197 3.62 -9.22 19.44
N ALA A 198 2.36 -8.86 19.14
CA ALA A 198 1.53 -9.43 18.09
C ALA A 198 1.56 -8.71 16.72
N ALA A 199 1.88 -7.40 16.65
CA ALA A 199 1.90 -6.69 15.36
C ALA A 199 3.14 -7.04 14.51
N GLY A 200 4.28 -7.29 15.17
CA GLY A 200 5.51 -7.74 14.53
C GLY A 200 5.31 -9.02 13.72
N PRO A 201 4.77 -10.10 14.29
CA PRO A 201 4.48 -11.35 13.58
C PRO A 201 3.56 -11.19 12.36
N LEU A 202 2.56 -10.30 12.41
CA LEU A 202 1.64 -10.06 11.28
C LEU A 202 2.33 -9.33 10.12
N LEU A 203 3.12 -8.29 10.42
CA LEU A 203 3.92 -7.61 9.40
C LEU A 203 5.03 -8.52 8.85
N LEU A 204 5.59 -9.38 9.69
CA LEU A 204 6.54 -10.40 9.27
C LEU A 204 5.87 -11.44 8.38
N LEU A 205 4.67 -11.91 8.72
CA LEU A 205 3.91 -12.85 7.91
C LEU A 205 3.58 -12.24 6.54
N ASP A 206 3.12 -10.98 6.50
CA ASP A 206 2.92 -10.26 5.25
C ASP A 206 4.25 -10.10 4.46
N TYR A 207 5.37 -9.86 5.14
CA TYR A 207 6.69 -9.79 4.52
C TYR A 207 7.14 -11.16 3.95
N PHE A 208 6.87 -12.25 4.66
CA PHE A 208 7.14 -13.64 4.25
C PHE A 208 6.25 -14.04 3.07
N ILE A 209 4.94 -13.77 3.13
CA ILE A 209 3.96 -14.07 2.07
C ILE A 209 4.24 -13.24 0.82
N SER A 210 4.64 -11.98 0.96
CA SER A 210 4.96 -11.09 -0.17
C SER A 210 6.25 -11.51 -0.93
N GLY A 211 6.88 -12.64 -0.57
CA GLY A 211 8.01 -13.23 -1.29
C GLY A 211 9.29 -12.39 -1.22
N LYS A 212 9.35 -11.39 -0.33
CA LYS A 212 10.52 -10.51 -0.18
C LYS A 212 11.67 -11.20 0.55
N PHE A 213 11.39 -12.11 1.49
CA PHE A 213 12.42 -12.90 2.19
C PHE A 213 13.22 -13.81 1.23
N PHE A 214 12.53 -14.50 0.31
CA PHE A 214 13.20 -15.37 -0.68
C PHE A 214 14.11 -14.58 -1.65
N ASN A 215 13.83 -13.29 -1.84
CA ASN A 215 14.63 -12.39 -2.67
C ASN A 215 15.91 -11.89 -2.01
N VAL A 216 15.96 -11.83 -0.68
CA VAL A 216 17.16 -11.43 0.08
C VAL A 216 18.17 -12.58 0.08
N HIS A 217 17.73 -13.80 0.42
CA HIS A 217 18.62 -14.96 0.45
C HIS A 217 19.16 -15.38 -0.93
N ARG A 218 18.38 -15.24 -2.01
CA ARG A 218 18.90 -15.52 -3.36
C ARG A 218 19.94 -14.48 -3.81
N ARG A 219 19.84 -13.22 -3.34
CA ARG A 219 20.88 -12.21 -3.59
C ARG A 219 22.16 -12.53 -2.81
N GLU A 220 22.05 -12.97 -1.57
CA GLU A 220 23.22 -13.39 -0.78
C GLU A 220 23.90 -14.62 -1.39
N ALA A 221 23.14 -15.60 -1.88
CA ALA A 221 23.69 -16.75 -2.61
C ALA A 221 24.40 -16.33 -3.91
N ALA A 222 23.82 -15.40 -4.68
CA ALA A 222 24.41 -14.94 -5.95
C ALA A 222 25.61 -14.01 -5.78
N TYR A 223 25.69 -13.25 -4.68
CA TYR A 223 26.87 -12.42 -4.37
C TYR A 223 27.98 -13.24 -3.71
N GLY A 224 27.65 -14.26 -2.90
CA GLY A 224 28.64 -15.17 -2.29
C GLY A 224 29.38 -16.05 -3.31
N GLU A 225 28.76 -16.34 -4.45
CA GLU A 225 29.37 -17.11 -5.54
C GLU A 225 30.23 -16.22 -6.48
N ALA A 226 30.05 -14.89 -6.44
CA ALA A 226 30.80 -13.93 -7.27
C ALA A 226 32.05 -13.35 -6.59
N THR A 227 32.29 -13.66 -5.30
CA THR A 227 33.41 -13.09 -4.50
C THR A 227 34.52 -14.09 -4.13
N LEU A 228 34.57 -15.27 -4.74
CA LEU A 228 35.67 -16.24 -4.62
C LEU A 228 36.59 -16.21 -5.86
N PRO A 229 37.92 -16.37 -5.72
CA PRO A 229 38.88 -15.30 -6.03
C PRO A 229 39.74 -15.55 -7.28
N CYS A 230 39.95 -14.52 -8.11
CA CYS A 230 41.13 -14.44 -8.99
C CYS A 230 42.27 -13.72 -8.23
N ALA A 231 42.74 -14.35 -7.15
CA ALA A 231 44.02 -14.05 -6.51
C ALA A 231 44.87 -15.32 -6.66
N ASN A 232 45.58 -15.43 -7.79
CA ASN A 232 46.70 -16.32 -8.11
C ASN A 232 46.70 -16.63 -9.61
N ALA A 233 47.35 -15.77 -10.39
CA ALA A 233 47.88 -16.12 -11.70
C ALA A 233 49.25 -15.46 -11.82
N SER A 234 50.23 -16.18 -11.31
CA SER A 234 51.67 -15.96 -11.49
C SER A 234 52.03 -15.98 -12.97
N TYR A 235 52.74 -14.96 -13.46
CA TYR A 235 53.90 -15.00 -14.37
C TYR A 235 54.54 -13.60 -14.39
#